data_AF-A0A8S3XPG1-F1
#
_entry.id   AF-A0A8S3XPG1-F1
#
_cell.length_a   1.000
_cell.length_b   1.000
_cell.length_c   1.000
_cell.angle_alpha   90.00
_cell.angle_beta   90.00
_cell.angle_gamma   90.00
#
_symmetry.space_group_name_H-M   'P 1'
#
loop_
_entity.id
_entity.type
_entity.pdbx_description
1 polymer ?
#
loop_
_entity_poly.entity_id
_entity_poly.type
_entity_poly.pdbx_seq_one_letter_code
_entity_poly.pdbx_strand_id
1 'polypeptide(L)'
;MPNCSVITCRKNSGKWNLKNGGISFHNFPGNPNIKKIWIEATGRLNWMPTKNSCICSDHFFETDFLLTHSKRYLKENAIPRKEIVQIKSAPIDYKINNSCTNPSTSNTCESDPLNLSERTTIASPISSDDSTPRERKLKEIIQDKEYVITKQRKQIKRIQAQNRRLNEKIKKLEDVLSKLQEKSL
;
A
#
# COMPACT_ATOMS: atom_id res chain seq x y z
N MET A 1 -29.91 -4.26 -13.98
CA MET A 1 -28.59 -4.87 -13.66
C MET A 1 -27.65 -3.80 -13.11
N PRO A 2 -26.87 -4.08 -12.06
CA PRO A 2 -25.90 -3.13 -11.52
C PRO A 2 -24.71 -2.89 -12.46
N ASN A 3 -24.23 -1.64 -12.47
CA ASN A 3 -23.00 -1.21 -13.12
C ASN A 3 -21.84 -1.26 -12.11
N CYS A 4 -20.61 -1.41 -12.61
CA CYS A 4 -19.43 -1.24 -11.76
C CYS A 4 -19.40 0.16 -11.12
N SER A 5 -19.03 0.22 -9.85
CA SER A 5 -19.00 1.46 -9.08
C SER A 5 -17.77 2.33 -9.35
N VAL A 6 -16.76 1.80 -10.03
CA VAL A 6 -15.57 2.57 -10.40
C VAL A 6 -15.91 3.54 -11.53
N ILE A 7 -15.64 4.83 -11.36
CA ILE A 7 -16.10 5.90 -12.27
C ILE A 7 -15.62 5.72 -13.72
N THR A 8 -14.43 5.16 -13.90
CA THR A 8 -13.83 4.89 -15.22
C THR A 8 -14.25 3.55 -15.82
N CYS A 9 -14.99 2.71 -15.08
CA CYS A 9 -15.37 1.38 -15.52
C CYS A 9 -16.76 1.36 -16.14
N ARG A 10 -16.85 0.88 -17.40
CA ARG A 10 -18.12 0.78 -18.15
C ARG A 10 -18.76 -0.63 -18.12
N LYS A 11 -18.23 -1.55 -17.31
CA LYS A 11 -18.75 -2.91 -17.18
C LYS A 11 -20.04 -2.93 -16.37
N ASN A 12 -21.03 -3.64 -16.87
CA ASN A 12 -22.31 -3.87 -16.21
C ASN A 12 -22.64 -5.36 -16.22
N SER A 13 -23.35 -5.83 -15.19
CA SER A 13 -23.59 -7.27 -15.01
C SER A 13 -24.54 -7.89 -16.04
N GLY A 14 -25.23 -7.06 -16.83
CA GLY A 14 -26.10 -7.54 -17.90
C GLY A 14 -25.35 -7.97 -19.15
N LYS A 15 -24.41 -7.13 -19.59
CA LYS A 15 -23.59 -7.37 -20.77
C LYS A 15 -22.34 -8.20 -20.44
N TRP A 16 -21.74 -7.94 -19.29
CA TRP A 16 -20.51 -8.58 -18.85
C TRP A 16 -20.87 -9.51 -17.71
N ASN A 17 -20.77 -10.81 -17.95
CA ASN A 17 -20.99 -11.83 -16.94
C ASN A 17 -19.97 -12.96 -17.16
N LEU A 18 -20.01 -14.00 -16.32
CA LEU A 18 -19.03 -15.09 -16.42
C LEU A 18 -19.05 -15.79 -17.79
N LYS A 19 -20.22 -15.90 -18.43
CA LYS A 19 -20.38 -16.54 -19.76
C LYS A 19 -19.92 -15.63 -20.91
N ASN A 20 -20.27 -14.36 -20.86
CA ASN A 20 -20.09 -13.43 -21.99
C ASN A 20 -18.83 -12.56 -21.88
N GLY A 21 -18.12 -12.60 -20.76
CA GLY A 21 -16.91 -11.81 -20.58
C GLY A 21 -16.01 -12.21 -19.41
N GLY A 22 -16.27 -13.36 -18.75
CA GLY A 22 -15.46 -13.81 -17.62
C GLY A 22 -15.50 -12.91 -16.39
N ILE A 23 -16.46 -11.99 -16.31
CA ILE A 23 -16.51 -10.96 -15.26
C ILE A 23 -17.51 -11.34 -14.16
N SER A 24 -17.06 -11.29 -12.92
CA SER A 24 -17.92 -11.34 -11.74
C SER A 24 -18.06 -9.96 -11.08
N PHE A 25 -19.16 -9.75 -10.37
CA PHE A 25 -19.45 -8.50 -9.67
C PHE A 25 -19.56 -8.78 -8.17
N HIS A 26 -18.87 -7.96 -7.38
CA HIS A 26 -18.72 -8.17 -5.94
C HIS A 26 -19.29 -6.96 -5.20
N ASN A 27 -20.19 -7.22 -4.26
CA ASN A 27 -20.79 -6.19 -3.42
C ASN A 27 -19.77 -5.67 -2.41
N PHE A 28 -20.02 -4.46 -1.91
CA PHE A 28 -19.19 -3.86 -0.87
C PHE A 28 -19.23 -4.72 0.41
N PRO A 29 -18.08 -4.88 1.09
CA PRO A 29 -18.00 -5.68 2.31
C PRO A 29 -18.76 -5.02 3.47
N GLY A 30 -19.16 -5.84 4.44
CA GLY A 30 -19.78 -5.36 5.68
C GLY A 30 -18.79 -4.66 6.61
N ASN A 31 -17.51 -5.05 6.56
CA ASN A 31 -16.47 -4.45 7.38
C ASN A 31 -16.25 -2.97 6.98
N PRO A 32 -16.44 -2.00 7.91
CA PRO A 32 -16.38 -0.58 7.58
C PRO A 32 -15.00 -0.12 7.10
N ASN A 33 -13.92 -0.71 7.61
CA ASN A 33 -12.55 -0.33 7.25
C ASN A 33 -12.25 -0.68 5.79
N ILE A 34 -12.55 -1.91 5.38
CA ILE A 34 -12.36 -2.36 3.99
C ILE A 34 -13.35 -1.65 3.07
N LYS A 35 -14.59 -1.43 3.52
CA LYS A 35 -15.62 -0.70 2.77
C LYS A 35 -15.16 0.72 2.45
N LYS A 36 -14.52 1.43 3.38
CA LYS A 36 -13.97 2.77 3.14
C LYS A 36 -12.92 2.76 2.03
N ILE A 37 -12.00 1.79 2.04
CA ILE A 37 -10.97 1.64 1.00
C ILE A 37 -11.61 1.38 -0.37
N TRP A 38 -12.65 0.56 -0.42
CA TRP A 38 -13.39 0.30 -1.66
C TRP A 38 -14.08 1.57 -2.20
N ILE A 39 -14.66 2.39 -1.31
CA ILE A 39 -15.30 3.66 -1.69
C ILE A 39 -14.27 4.60 -2.29
N GLU A 40 -13.12 4.78 -1.63
CA GLU A 40 -12.02 5.60 -2.16
C GLU A 40 -11.54 5.10 -3.53
N ALA A 41 -11.43 3.78 -3.71
CA ALA A 41 -11.02 3.18 -4.99
C ALA A 41 -12.02 3.39 -6.14
N THR A 42 -13.28 3.78 -5.85
CA THR A 42 -14.24 4.11 -6.91
C THR A 42 -13.95 5.43 -7.63
N GLY A 43 -13.19 6.33 -6.98
CA GLY A 43 -12.96 7.69 -7.47
C GLY A 43 -14.18 8.60 -7.39
N ARG A 44 -15.23 8.21 -6.66
CA ARG A 44 -16.43 9.05 -6.46
C ARG A 44 -16.28 9.89 -5.19
N LEU A 45 -16.51 11.19 -5.31
CA LEU A 45 -16.56 12.12 -4.18
C LEU A 45 -17.97 12.14 -3.57
N ASN A 46 -18.06 12.22 -2.25
CA ASN A 46 -19.33 12.35 -1.50
C ASN A 46 -20.39 11.30 -1.85
N TRP A 47 -19.96 10.08 -2.17
CA TRP A 47 -20.85 9.00 -2.59
C TRP A 47 -20.80 7.82 -1.63
N MET A 48 -21.96 7.21 -1.36
CA MET A 48 -22.07 6.01 -0.54
C MET A 48 -22.64 4.83 -1.32
N PRO A 49 -22.07 3.62 -1.14
CA PRO A 49 -22.55 2.42 -1.81
C PRO A 49 -23.88 1.96 -1.21
N THR A 50 -24.81 1.62 -2.10
CA THR A 50 -26.08 0.97 -1.77
C THR A 50 -25.90 -0.54 -1.72
N LYS A 51 -26.96 -1.28 -1.36
CA LYS A 51 -26.97 -2.76 -1.37
C LYS A 51 -26.68 -3.36 -2.75
N ASN A 52 -26.97 -2.62 -3.82
CA ASN A 52 -26.77 -3.05 -5.20
C ASN A 52 -25.47 -2.50 -5.81
N SER A 53 -24.72 -1.70 -5.06
CA SER A 53 -23.42 -1.20 -5.51
C SER A 53 -22.41 -2.34 -5.50
N CYS A 54 -21.69 -2.50 -6.62
CA CYS A 54 -20.69 -3.54 -6.77
C CYS A 54 -19.47 -3.05 -7.57
N ILE A 55 -18.38 -3.79 -7.47
CA ILE A 55 -17.14 -3.60 -8.24
C ILE A 55 -16.88 -4.90 -9.02
N CYS A 56 -16.48 -4.80 -10.29
CA CYS A 56 -16.20 -5.98 -11.12
C CYS A 56 -14.82 -6.60 -10.84
N SER A 57 -14.65 -7.86 -11.21
CA SER A 57 -13.45 -8.68 -10.92
C SER A 57 -12.13 -8.11 -11.44
N ASP A 58 -12.15 -7.36 -12.54
CA ASP A 58 -10.96 -6.68 -13.10
C ASP A 58 -10.22 -5.76 -12.12
N HIS A 59 -10.93 -5.26 -11.11
CA HIS A 59 -10.36 -4.33 -10.16
C HIS A 59 -9.64 -5.04 -9.03
N PHE A 60 -9.62 -6.36 -9.00
CA PHE A 60 -8.95 -7.17 -7.99
C PHE A 60 -7.89 -8.06 -8.65
N PHE A 61 -6.91 -8.52 -7.87
CA PHE A 61 -5.96 -9.50 -8.39
C PHE A 61 -6.59 -10.88 -8.47
N GLU A 62 -6.16 -11.72 -9.41
CA GLU A 62 -6.60 -13.11 -9.47
C GLU A 62 -6.28 -13.86 -8.15
N THR A 63 -5.19 -13.47 -7.48
CA THR A 63 -4.79 -13.98 -6.16
C THR A 63 -5.74 -13.61 -5.03
N ASP A 64 -6.61 -12.62 -5.23
CA ASP A 64 -7.61 -12.20 -4.24
C ASP A 64 -8.88 -13.05 -4.30
N PHE A 65 -8.98 -13.94 -5.28
CA PHE A 65 -10.11 -14.84 -5.44
C PHE A 65 -9.84 -16.21 -4.83
N LEU A 66 -10.90 -16.82 -4.32
CA LEU A 66 -10.95 -18.20 -3.88
C LEU A 66 -11.93 -18.94 -4.80
N LEU A 67 -11.47 -20.04 -5.39
CA LEU A 67 -12.34 -20.99 -6.08
C LEU A 67 -12.70 -22.10 -5.11
N THR A 68 -13.99 -22.17 -4.77
CA THR A 68 -14.53 -23.21 -3.89
C THR A 68 -15.80 -23.76 -4.52
N HIS A 69 -15.88 -25.07 -4.73
CA HIS A 69 -17.07 -25.77 -5.29
C HIS A 69 -17.66 -25.06 -6.54
N SER A 70 -16.81 -24.73 -7.52
CA SER A 70 -17.19 -24.04 -8.76
C SER A 70 -17.76 -22.62 -8.60
N LYS A 71 -17.67 -22.03 -7.39
CA LYS A 71 -18.02 -20.64 -7.12
C LYS A 71 -16.76 -19.83 -6.86
N ARG A 72 -16.70 -18.64 -7.45
CA ARG A 72 -15.60 -17.68 -7.32
C ARG A 72 -15.98 -16.63 -6.27
N TYR A 73 -15.24 -16.63 -5.16
CA TYR A 73 -15.42 -15.69 -4.06
C TYR A 73 -14.24 -14.74 -3.97
N LEU A 74 -14.49 -13.54 -3.48
CA LEU A 74 -13.44 -12.59 -3.17
C LEU A 74 -13.05 -12.76 -1.69
N LYS A 75 -11.75 -12.77 -1.40
CA LYS A 75 -11.23 -12.83 -0.02
C LYS A 75 -11.73 -11.65 0.80
N GLU A 76 -11.91 -11.86 2.10
CA GLU A 76 -12.44 -10.85 3.03
C GLU A 76 -11.59 -9.56 3.09
N ASN A 77 -10.27 -9.71 2.98
CA ASN A 77 -9.32 -8.59 3.02
C ASN A 77 -8.91 -8.08 1.63
N ALA A 78 -9.58 -8.52 0.56
CA ALA A 78 -9.28 -8.07 -0.79
C ALA A 78 -9.68 -6.59 -0.95
N ILE A 79 -8.81 -5.83 -1.59
CA ILE A 79 -9.02 -4.41 -1.89
C ILE A 79 -8.88 -4.18 -3.39
N PRO A 80 -9.72 -3.32 -4.00
CA PRO A 80 -9.56 -2.96 -5.39
C PRO A 80 -8.22 -2.26 -5.61
N ARG A 81 -7.54 -2.57 -6.72
CA ARG A 81 -6.24 -1.97 -7.07
C ARG A 81 -6.41 -0.47 -7.31
N LYS A 82 -5.56 0.35 -6.68
CA LYS A 82 -5.59 1.84 -6.74
C LYS A 82 -5.16 2.47 -8.08
N GLU A 83 -4.77 1.69 -9.09
CA GLU A 83 -4.27 2.21 -10.38
C GLU A 83 -5.35 2.92 -11.25
N ILE A 84 -6.52 3.26 -10.67
CA ILE A 84 -7.72 3.64 -11.42
C ILE A 84 -8.12 5.12 -11.21
N VAL A 85 -7.20 5.96 -10.72
CA VAL A 85 -7.44 7.40 -10.65
C VAL A 85 -6.18 8.16 -11.10
N GLN A 86 -5.87 8.12 -12.39
CA GLN A 86 -5.26 9.31 -13.01
C GLN A 86 -6.41 10.22 -13.42
N ILE A 87 -6.98 10.94 -12.44
CA ILE A 87 -7.60 12.22 -12.77
C ILE A 87 -6.43 13.06 -13.26
N LYS A 88 -6.40 13.41 -14.55
CA LYS A 88 -5.61 14.54 -15.03
C LYS A 88 -6.23 15.81 -14.44
N SER A 89 -6.11 16.00 -13.12
CA SER A 89 -6.44 17.27 -12.50
C SER A 89 -5.20 18.12 -12.63
N ALA A 90 -5.39 19.32 -13.17
CA ALA A 90 -4.43 20.43 -13.12
C ALA A 90 -3.80 20.55 -11.72
N PRO A 91 -2.62 21.18 -11.59
CA PRO A 91 -1.88 21.24 -10.33
C PRO A 91 -2.80 21.81 -9.24
N ILE A 92 -3.15 20.98 -8.27
CA ILE A 92 -3.77 21.49 -7.05
C ILE A 92 -2.58 21.85 -6.15
N ASP A 93 -2.41 23.15 -5.94
CA ASP A 93 -1.50 23.71 -4.95
C ASP A 93 -1.96 23.27 -3.55
N TYR A 94 -1.50 22.10 -3.10
CA TYR A 94 -1.56 21.76 -1.69
C TYR A 94 -0.46 22.55 -0.99
N LYS A 95 -0.82 23.72 -0.44
CA LYS A 95 0.00 24.42 0.54
C LYS A 95 0.30 23.46 1.69
N ILE A 96 1.54 22.98 1.74
CA ILE A 96 2.13 22.35 2.90
C ILE A 96 2.26 23.46 3.94
N ASN A 97 1.40 23.45 4.95
CA ASN A 97 1.60 24.26 6.15
C ASN A 97 2.66 23.58 7.02
N ASN A 98 3.92 23.64 6.58
CA ASN A 98 5.07 23.51 7.45
C ASN A 98 5.28 24.89 8.08
N SER A 99 4.81 25.08 9.31
CA SER A 99 5.30 26.15 10.16
C SER A 99 6.17 25.54 11.25
N CYS A 100 7.48 25.53 11.00
CA CYS A 100 8.47 25.45 12.06
C CYS A 100 8.75 26.90 12.49
N THR A 101 8.31 27.28 13.69
CA THR A 101 8.82 28.47 14.37
C THR A 101 9.86 28.00 15.39
N ASN A 102 11.14 28.11 15.02
CA ASN A 102 12.21 28.26 16.00
C ASN A 102 12.32 29.74 16.36
N PRO A 103 12.73 30.05 17.59
CA PRO A 103 13.96 30.84 17.73
C PRO A 103 15.01 30.09 18.57
N SER A 104 16.27 30.19 18.12
CA SER A 104 17.52 29.90 18.85
C SER A 104 17.49 30.56 20.25
N THR A 105 18.20 30.09 21.28
CA THR A 105 19.66 30.20 21.44
C THR A 105 20.12 29.43 22.71
N SER A 106 21.29 28.80 22.63
CA SER A 106 22.24 28.26 23.63
C SER A 106 21.93 28.31 25.15
N ASN A 107 22.19 27.19 25.86
CA ASN A 107 23.27 27.05 26.87
C ASN A 107 23.35 25.65 27.52
N THR A 108 24.59 25.15 27.59
CA THR A 108 25.34 24.22 28.48
C THR A 108 24.71 23.28 29.54
N CYS A 109 25.20 22.03 29.49
CA CYS A 109 25.70 21.04 30.50
C CYS A 109 25.04 20.73 31.87
N GLU A 110 25.11 19.41 32.17
CA GLU A 110 25.26 18.71 33.47
C GLU A 110 24.08 18.67 34.48
N SER A 111 23.49 17.47 34.64
CA SER A 111 23.64 16.60 35.84
C SER A 111 22.67 15.40 35.83
N ASP A 112 23.23 14.18 35.85
CA ASP A 112 22.63 12.93 36.35
C ASP A 112 22.54 12.99 37.90
N PRO A 113 21.98 12.00 38.64
CA PRO A 113 21.25 10.78 38.24
C PRO A 113 19.95 10.56 39.06
N LEU A 114 19.23 9.46 38.84
CA LEU A 114 18.95 8.50 39.92
C LEU A 114 18.46 7.16 39.36
N ASN A 115 18.84 6.13 40.10
CA ASN A 115 19.09 4.76 39.67
C ASN A 115 18.10 3.79 40.33
N LEU A 116 17.91 2.64 39.67
CA LEU A 116 17.66 1.30 40.21
C LEU A 116 16.46 1.05 41.17
N SER A 117 15.63 0.07 40.80
CA SER A 117 15.76 -1.24 41.46
C SER A 117 14.95 -2.34 40.74
N GLU A 118 15.73 -3.27 40.23
CA GLU A 118 15.37 -4.62 39.82
C GLU A 118 15.01 -5.45 41.06
N ARG A 119 14.02 -6.36 40.97
CA ARG A 119 14.18 -7.84 41.04
C ARG A 119 13.21 -8.33 42.13
N THR A 120 12.47 -9.43 42.00
CA THR A 120 13.02 -10.78 41.99
C THR A 120 11.92 -11.83 41.77
N THR A 121 12.28 -12.90 41.05
CA THR A 121 11.71 -14.27 41.03
C THR A 121 10.29 -14.44 40.50
N ILE A 122 10.04 -15.35 39.54
CA ILE A 122 10.11 -16.81 39.72
C ILE A 122 10.69 -17.52 38.46
N ALA A 123 11.56 -18.51 38.71
CA ALA A 123 12.10 -19.50 37.77
C ALA A 123 10.98 -20.34 37.11
N SER A 124 11.07 -20.99 35.96
CA SER A 124 12.12 -21.81 35.35
C SER A 124 11.61 -22.23 33.93
N PRO A 125 12.41 -22.91 33.09
CA PRO A 125 12.18 -23.06 31.66
C PRO A 125 11.20 -24.21 31.36
N ILE A 126 10.12 -23.92 30.63
CA ILE A 126 9.25 -24.95 30.03
C ILE A 126 9.33 -24.79 28.52
N SER A 127 10.21 -25.61 27.92
CA SER A 127 10.07 -26.06 26.55
C SER A 127 8.83 -26.94 26.45
N SER A 128 7.71 -26.39 26.00
CA SER A 128 6.58 -27.17 25.50
C SER A 128 6.02 -26.43 24.29
N ASP A 129 6.41 -26.89 23.12
CA ASP A 129 5.79 -26.51 21.86
C ASP A 129 4.39 -27.11 21.81
N ASP A 130 3.44 -26.42 22.45
CA ASP A 130 2.04 -26.54 22.10
C ASP A 130 1.56 -25.16 21.65
N SER A 131 2.21 -24.66 20.60
CA SER A 131 1.66 -23.50 19.89
C SER A 131 0.30 -23.94 19.35
N THR A 132 -0.78 -23.33 19.83
CA THR A 132 -2.12 -23.65 19.35
C THR A 132 -2.14 -23.60 17.80
N PRO A 133 -3.00 -24.36 17.11
CA PRO A 133 -3.04 -24.35 15.63
C PRO A 133 -3.16 -22.93 15.04
N ARG A 134 -3.77 -22.01 15.80
CA ARG A 134 -3.87 -20.58 15.47
C ARG A 134 -2.54 -19.83 15.61
N GLU A 135 -1.78 -20.06 16.67
CA GLU A 135 -0.47 -19.42 16.89
C GLU A 135 0.58 -19.90 15.89
N ARG A 136 0.60 -21.20 15.56
CA ARG A 136 1.50 -21.73 14.53
C ARG A 136 1.25 -21.06 13.17
N LYS A 137 -0.02 -20.95 12.79
CA LYS A 137 -0.43 -20.27 11.56
C LYS A 137 -0.08 -18.78 11.58
N LEU A 138 -0.18 -18.12 12.73
CA LEU A 138 0.21 -16.72 12.86
C LEU A 138 1.73 -16.53 12.70
N LYS A 139 2.55 -17.40 13.30
CA LYS A 139 4.02 -17.39 13.14
C LYS A 139 4.45 -17.61 11.68
N GLU A 140 3.81 -18.55 11.00
CA GLU A 140 4.05 -18.81 9.57
C GLU A 140 3.72 -17.59 8.70
N ILE A 141 2.58 -16.93 8.94
CA ILE A 141 2.21 -15.69 8.24
C ILE A 141 3.25 -14.59 8.50
N ILE A 142 3.71 -14.43 9.75
CA ILE A 142 4.72 -13.42 10.09
C ILE A 142 6.02 -13.68 9.32
N GLN A 143 6.49 -14.93 9.31
CA GLN A 143 7.72 -15.31 8.62
C GLN A 143 7.62 -15.06 7.10
N ASP A 144 6.49 -15.38 6.47
CA ASP A 144 6.24 -15.09 5.06
C ASP A 144 6.26 -13.58 4.78
N LYS A 145 5.66 -12.77 5.66
CA LYS A 145 5.66 -11.31 5.53
C LYS A 145 7.07 -10.74 5.68
N GLU A 146 7.85 -11.23 6.65
CA GLU A 146 9.24 -10.85 6.84
C GLU A 146 10.08 -11.19 5.61
N TYR A 147 9.90 -12.37 5.03
CA TYR A 147 10.56 -12.77 3.79
C TYR A 147 10.23 -11.80 2.63
N VAL A 148 8.96 -11.44 2.44
CA VAL A 148 8.56 -10.48 1.41
C VAL A 148 9.19 -9.10 1.65
N ILE A 149 9.16 -8.61 2.90
CA ILE A 149 9.76 -7.32 3.28
C ILE A 149 11.26 -7.33 2.98
N THR A 150 11.99 -8.39 3.34
CA THR A 150 13.43 -8.46 3.07
C THR A 150 13.73 -8.47 1.57
N LYS A 151 12.95 -9.18 0.76
CA LYS A 151 13.07 -9.19 -0.71
C LYS A 151 12.82 -7.80 -1.31
N GLN A 152 11.77 -7.11 -0.87
CA GLN A 152 11.45 -5.75 -1.29
C GLN A 152 12.55 -4.75 -0.90
N ARG A 153 13.08 -4.83 0.33
CA ARG A 153 14.21 -4.00 0.78
C ARG A 153 15.44 -4.20 -0.12
N LYS A 154 15.77 -5.44 -0.50
CA LYS A 154 16.86 -5.74 -1.43
C LYS A 154 16.61 -5.15 -2.84
N GLN A 155 15.36 -5.17 -3.31
CA GLN A 155 15.00 -4.57 -4.60
C GLN A 155 15.12 -3.04 -4.56
N ILE A 156 14.63 -2.39 -3.50
CA ILE A 156 14.75 -0.95 -3.30
C ILE A 156 16.23 -0.53 -3.31
N LYS A 157 17.09 -1.26 -2.59
CA LYS A 157 18.54 -0.98 -2.60
C LYS A 157 19.15 -1.05 -4.00
N ARG A 158 18.77 -2.06 -4.80
CA ARG A 158 19.24 -2.20 -6.19
C ARG A 158 18.79 -1.03 -7.07
N ILE A 159 17.51 -0.66 -6.99
CA ILE A 159 16.95 0.46 -7.75
C ILE A 159 17.60 1.78 -7.33
N GLN A 160 17.78 2.02 -6.03
CA GLN A 160 18.46 3.21 -5.53
C GLN A 160 19.90 3.30 -6.02
N ALA A 161 20.64 2.18 -6.04
CA ALA A 161 21.99 2.14 -6.59
C ALA A 161 22.02 2.44 -8.09
N GLN A 162 21.06 1.89 -8.85
CA GLN A 162 20.91 2.19 -10.27
C GLN A 162 20.60 3.67 -10.50
N ASN A 163 19.66 4.24 -9.73
CA ASN A 163 19.32 5.66 -9.80
C ASN A 163 20.52 6.55 -9.50
N ARG A 164 21.33 6.22 -8.47
CA ARG A 164 22.58 6.96 -8.19
C ARG A 164 23.51 6.95 -9.40
N ARG A 165 23.76 5.78 -10.02
CA ARG A 165 24.62 5.67 -11.21
C ARG A 165 24.09 6.44 -12.41
N LEU A 166 22.78 6.43 -12.62
CA LEU A 166 22.14 7.18 -13.71
C LEU A 166 22.25 8.68 -13.46
N ASN A 167 22.00 9.16 -12.23
CA ASN A 167 22.15 10.56 -11.88
C ASN A 167 23.59 11.05 -12.07
N GLU A 168 24.60 10.25 -11.71
CA GLU A 168 26.01 10.59 -11.98
C GLU A 168 26.31 10.69 -13.48
N LYS A 169 25.70 9.83 -14.32
CA LYS A 169 25.85 9.94 -15.78
C LYS A 169 25.18 11.20 -16.32
N ILE A 170 23.98 11.51 -15.84
CA ILE A 170 23.25 12.74 -16.21
C ILE A 170 24.11 13.95 -15.90
N LYS A 171 24.64 14.05 -14.68
CA LYS A 171 25.54 15.15 -14.27
C LYS A 171 26.75 15.31 -15.18
N LYS A 172 27.41 14.20 -15.56
CA LYS A 172 28.54 14.24 -16.49
C LYS A 172 28.16 14.72 -17.88
N LEU A 173 26.98 14.33 -18.38
CA LEU A 173 26.48 14.78 -19.67
C LEU A 173 26.12 16.27 -19.62
N GLU A 174 25.49 16.73 -18.54
CA GLU A 174 25.22 18.14 -18.28
C GLU A 174 26.52 18.97 -18.29
N ASP A 175 27.56 18.52 -17.60
CA ASP A 175 28.87 19.19 -17.59
C ASP A 175 29.50 19.28 -19.00
N VAL A 176 29.35 18.24 -19.83
CA VAL A 176 29.85 18.25 -21.22
C VAL A 176 29.04 19.22 -22.07
N LEU A 177 27.72 19.23 -21.93
CA LEU A 177 26.84 20.14 -22.66
C LEU A 177 27.16 21.61 -22.34
N SER A 178 27.33 21.95 -21.06
CA SER A 178 27.71 23.31 -20.65
C SER A 178 29.02 23.76 -21.30
N LYS A 179 30.05 22.90 -21.30
CA LYS A 179 31.34 23.21 -21.94
C LYS A 179 31.26 23.39 -23.45
N LEU A 180 30.35 22.67 -24.12
CA LEU A 180 30.14 22.83 -25.57
C LEU A 180 29.39 24.12 -25.88
N GLN A 181 28.40 24.49 -25.06
CA GLN A 181 27.68 25.75 -25.19
C GLN A 181 28.61 26.95 -24.99
N GLU A 182 29.48 26.91 -23.98
CA GLU A 182 30.49 27.95 -23.71
C GLU A 182 31.50 28.12 -24.84
N LYS A 183 31.88 27.05 -25.55
CA LYS A 183 32.83 27.08 -26.68
C LYS A 183 32.21 27.50 -28.01
N SER A 184 30.88 27.54 -28.10
CA SER A 184 30.14 27.91 -29.31
C SER A 184 29.80 29.41 -29.37
N LEU A 185 30.17 30.17 -28.32
CA LEU A 185 30.15 31.62 -28.23
C LEU A 185 31.55 32.18 -28.52
#